data_AF-A0A5R9FUS2-F1
#
_entry.id   AF-A0A5R9FUS2-F1
#
_cell.length_a   1.000
_cell.length_b   1.000
_cell.length_c   1.000
_cell.angle_alpha   90.00
_cell.angle_beta   90.00
_cell.angle_gamma   90.00
#
_symmetry.space_group_name_H-M   'P 1'
#
loop_
_entity.id
_entity.type
_entity.pdbx_description
1 polymer ?
#
loop_
_entity_poly.entity_id
_entity_poly.type
_entity_poly.pdbx_seq_one_letter_code
_entity_poly.pdbx_strand_id
1 'polypeptide(L)'
;MLVLSLVVVVGVMAWIGTSGWRYGNQARDDLKESVDRTRAALARAAADGVLLGTEIDRAVVGYAKPHPEVRRQARTVTVTVRLSAFVGAGFVGSGDADGCYRFEAVPSAGSPSVSVREVPARSCLDRSPWPYRKPTEVADDVIVELRAAVARGGVEGAGTAQVWKTSGIRIQDTETASGRLTTLAWLDGGTGPGGKDCYEFRVTTFSVTAKQLKPDGCYRFQRERDAQAGNARRAELEAGAEKIERQMEDAMADGRLTDAEMQLALALPKPDGMGGETIDASVDRLESVERSPTEVTAVARVETVGAMWCYEFRAHLPTEAVTRHYLEQGCSF
;
A
#
# COMPACT_ATOMS: atom_id res chain seq x y z
N MET A 1 -35.15 23.57 45.57
CA MET A 1 -34.01 22.70 45.19
C MET A 1 -34.43 21.24 45.09
N LEU A 2 -34.89 20.58 46.17
CA LEU A 2 -35.28 19.16 46.16
C LEU A 2 -36.30 18.75 45.08
N VAL A 3 -37.35 19.54 44.85
CA VAL A 3 -38.37 19.24 43.82
C VAL A 3 -37.78 19.31 42.40
N LEU A 4 -36.90 20.27 42.14
CA LEU A 4 -36.25 20.42 40.83
C LEU A 4 -35.26 19.28 40.59
N SER A 5 -34.50 18.89 41.62
CA SER A 5 -33.59 17.74 41.58
C SER A 5 -34.34 16.42 41.33
N LEU A 6 -35.50 16.24 41.97
CA LEU A 6 -36.34 15.05 41.78
C LEU A 6 -36.89 14.97 40.35
N VAL A 7 -37.37 16.10 39.79
CA VAL A 7 -37.87 16.16 38.40
C VAL A 7 -36.76 15.86 37.40
N VAL A 8 -35.54 16.36 37.63
CA VAL A 8 -34.39 16.06 36.76
C VAL A 8 -34.02 14.58 36.84
N VAL A 9 -33.96 13.98 38.04
CA VAL A 9 -33.63 12.55 38.20
C VAL A 9 -34.70 11.65 37.57
N VAL A 10 -35.98 11.95 37.79
CA VAL A 10 -37.08 11.16 37.19
C VAL A 10 -37.11 11.34 35.67
N GLY A 11 -36.89 12.54 35.16
CA GLY A 11 -36.79 12.81 33.73
C GLY A 11 -35.63 12.06 33.07
N VAL A 12 -34.45 12.04 33.71
CA VAL A 12 -33.28 11.28 33.25
C VAL A 12 -33.54 9.77 33.32
N MET A 13 -34.14 9.26 34.39
CA MET A 13 -34.49 7.83 34.53
C MET A 13 -35.53 7.37 33.49
N ALA A 14 -36.55 8.18 33.21
CA ALA A 14 -37.54 7.89 32.17
C ALA A 14 -36.92 7.96 30.76
N TRP A 15 -35.99 8.89 30.53
CA TRP A 15 -35.23 8.98 29.29
C TRP A 15 -34.33 7.76 29.09
N ILE A 16 -33.62 7.31 30.13
CA ILE A 16 -32.79 6.09 30.10
C ILE A 16 -33.66 4.84 29.90
N GLY A 17 -34.84 4.77 30.52
CA GLY A 17 -35.75 3.63 30.38
C GLY A 17 -36.37 3.50 28.97
N THR A 18 -36.61 4.62 28.28
CA THR A 18 -37.20 4.64 26.93
C THR A 18 -36.14 4.61 25.82
N SER A 19 -34.91 5.04 26.10
CA SER A 19 -33.82 5.06 25.12
C SER A 19 -33.38 3.65 24.70
N GLY A 20 -33.31 2.69 25.63
CA GLY A 20 -32.95 1.30 25.32
C GLY A 20 -33.90 0.63 24.30
N TRP A 21 -35.22 0.85 24.43
CA TRP A 21 -36.20 0.33 23.47
C TRP A 21 -36.08 1.00 22.10
N ARG A 22 -35.83 2.32 22.06
CA ARG A 22 -35.59 3.05 20.82
C ARG A 22 -34.34 2.55 20.09
N TYR A 23 -33.22 2.36 20.80
CA TYR A 23 -31.98 1.85 20.20
C TYR A 23 -32.12 0.39 19.73
N GLY A 24 -32.84 -0.45 20.47
CA GLY A 24 -33.10 -1.83 20.05
C GLY A 24 -33.95 -1.91 18.77
N ASN A 25 -34.98 -1.06 18.63
CA ASN A 25 -35.75 -1.00 17.39
C ASN A 25 -34.93 -0.44 16.23
N GLN A 26 -34.13 0.60 16.48
CA GLN A 26 -33.24 1.17 15.47
C GLN A 26 -32.19 0.14 15.01
N ALA A 27 -31.59 -0.62 15.92
CA ALA A 27 -30.65 -1.68 15.56
C ALA A 27 -31.31 -2.77 14.70
N ARG A 28 -32.58 -3.12 14.97
CA ARG A 28 -33.34 -4.06 14.13
C ARG A 28 -33.63 -3.49 12.75
N ASP A 29 -33.93 -2.20 12.63
CA ASP A 29 -34.18 -1.56 11.34
C ASP A 29 -32.88 -1.42 10.54
N ASP A 30 -31.77 -1.05 11.17
CA ASP A 30 -30.42 -1.04 10.57
C ASP A 30 -30.00 -2.45 10.12
N LEU A 31 -30.38 -3.50 10.89
CA LEU A 31 -30.15 -4.89 10.51
C LEU A 31 -30.95 -5.26 9.25
N LYS A 32 -32.25 -4.91 9.18
CA LYS A 32 -33.06 -5.13 7.97
C LYS A 32 -32.46 -4.40 6.76
N GLU A 33 -32.04 -3.15 6.94
CA GLU A 33 -31.38 -2.39 5.88
C GLU A 33 -30.06 -3.05 5.44
N SER A 34 -29.28 -3.59 6.37
CA SER A 34 -28.06 -4.36 6.06
C SER A 34 -28.38 -5.63 5.25
N VAL A 35 -29.45 -6.35 5.59
CA VAL A 35 -29.93 -7.53 4.85
C VAL A 35 -30.33 -7.14 3.43
N ASP A 36 -31.12 -6.08 3.26
CA ASP A 36 -31.58 -5.61 1.95
C ASP A 36 -30.44 -5.08 1.08
N ARG A 37 -29.48 -4.34 1.67
CA ARG A 37 -28.25 -3.93 0.98
C ARG A 37 -27.42 -5.12 0.50
N THR A 38 -27.27 -6.14 1.35
CA THR A 38 -26.56 -7.39 0.99
C THR A 38 -27.28 -8.10 -0.16
N ARG A 39 -28.61 -8.23 -0.08
CA ARG A 39 -29.43 -8.83 -1.15
C ARG A 39 -29.26 -8.08 -2.47
N ALA A 40 -29.35 -6.76 -2.46
CA ALA A 40 -29.21 -5.92 -3.64
C ALA A 40 -27.78 -5.97 -4.20
N ALA A 41 -26.74 -6.05 -3.35
CA ALA A 41 -25.36 -6.20 -3.78
C ALA A 41 -25.11 -7.55 -4.45
N LEU A 42 -25.60 -8.65 -3.86
CA LEU A 42 -25.52 -9.98 -4.47
C LEU A 42 -26.28 -10.06 -5.80
N ALA A 43 -27.44 -9.41 -5.91
CA ALA A 43 -28.19 -9.36 -7.17
C ALA A 43 -27.40 -8.60 -8.25
N ARG A 44 -26.78 -7.46 -7.91
CA ARG A 44 -25.93 -6.71 -8.85
C ARG A 44 -24.70 -7.50 -9.29
N ALA A 45 -24.05 -8.20 -8.36
CA ALA A 45 -22.91 -9.06 -8.67
C ALA A 45 -23.32 -10.22 -9.59
N ALA A 46 -24.47 -10.83 -9.36
CA ALA A 46 -24.96 -11.96 -10.13
C ALA A 46 -25.51 -11.60 -11.53
N ALA A 47 -25.50 -10.32 -11.91
CA ALA A 47 -26.19 -9.80 -13.09
C ALA A 47 -25.49 -10.11 -14.42
N ASP A 48 -24.21 -10.48 -14.39
CA ASP A 48 -23.45 -10.91 -15.56
C ASP A 48 -23.58 -12.43 -15.83
N GLY A 49 -24.35 -13.14 -15.01
CA GLY A 49 -24.57 -14.59 -15.12
C GLY A 49 -23.58 -15.44 -14.34
N VAL A 50 -22.61 -14.82 -13.65
CA VAL A 50 -21.69 -15.48 -12.73
C VAL A 50 -21.75 -14.76 -11.39
N LEU A 51 -21.37 -15.42 -10.30
CA LEU A 51 -21.23 -14.77 -9.01
C LEU A 51 -19.94 -15.26 -8.38
N LEU A 52 -18.88 -14.46 -8.45
CA LEU A 52 -17.54 -14.80 -8.00
C LEU A 52 -17.44 -14.76 -6.47
N GLY A 53 -16.47 -15.46 -5.90
CA GLY A 53 -16.30 -15.46 -4.44
C GLY A 53 -15.84 -14.08 -3.93
N THR A 54 -14.97 -13.40 -4.68
CA THR A 54 -14.54 -12.02 -4.39
C THR A 54 -15.71 -11.02 -4.41
N GLU A 55 -16.68 -11.21 -5.29
CA GLU A 55 -17.90 -10.41 -5.34
C GLU A 55 -18.82 -10.67 -4.14
N ILE A 56 -18.94 -11.93 -3.71
CA ILE A 56 -19.68 -12.30 -2.49
C ILE A 56 -19.01 -11.65 -1.27
N ASP A 57 -17.69 -11.72 -1.17
CA ASP A 57 -16.92 -11.13 -0.07
C ASP A 57 -17.12 -9.60 0.00
N ARG A 58 -17.22 -8.92 -1.16
CA ARG A 58 -17.53 -7.48 -1.21
C ARG A 58 -19.00 -7.16 -0.95
N ALA A 59 -19.92 -8.06 -1.32
CA ALA A 59 -21.35 -7.86 -1.12
C ALA A 59 -21.76 -8.05 0.35
N VAL A 60 -21.05 -8.90 1.07
CA VAL A 60 -21.35 -9.27 2.46
C VAL A 60 -20.45 -8.46 3.40
N VAL A 61 -20.85 -7.22 3.71
CA VAL A 61 -20.08 -6.30 4.57
C VAL A 61 -20.67 -6.24 5.98
N GLY A 62 -19.85 -6.30 7.03
CA GLY A 62 -20.26 -5.97 8.39
C GLY A 62 -19.12 -5.82 9.40
N TYR A 63 -19.38 -5.04 10.46
CA TYR A 63 -18.40 -4.48 11.38
C TYR A 63 -17.61 -5.50 12.24
N ALA A 64 -18.11 -6.73 12.39
CA ALA A 64 -17.47 -7.78 13.17
C ALA A 64 -18.07 -9.14 12.79
N LYS A 65 -17.59 -9.78 11.72
CA LYS A 65 -18.23 -11.03 11.25
C LYS A 65 -17.27 -12.12 10.77
N PRO A 66 -17.55 -13.39 11.10
CA PRO A 66 -16.96 -14.55 10.43
C PRO A 66 -17.38 -14.58 8.95
N HIS A 67 -16.54 -15.18 8.12
CA HIS A 67 -16.76 -15.24 6.67
C HIS A 67 -18.07 -15.93 6.27
N PRO A 68 -18.70 -15.51 5.15
CA PRO A 68 -19.90 -16.18 4.66
C PRO A 68 -19.58 -17.63 4.26
N GLU A 69 -20.49 -18.53 4.59
CA GLU A 69 -20.47 -19.88 4.02
C GLU A 69 -21.09 -19.81 2.62
N VAL A 70 -20.31 -20.20 1.61
CA VAL A 70 -20.75 -20.23 0.21
C VAL A 70 -20.88 -21.67 -0.24
N ARG A 71 -22.09 -22.06 -0.67
CA ARG A 71 -22.36 -23.34 -1.32
C ARG A 71 -22.82 -23.11 -2.74
N ARG A 72 -22.23 -23.82 -3.70
CA ARG A 72 -22.61 -23.76 -5.11
C ARG A 72 -23.24 -25.10 -5.50
N GLN A 73 -24.49 -25.07 -5.94
CA GLN A 73 -25.22 -26.26 -6.38
C GLN A 73 -25.91 -25.95 -7.71
N ALA A 74 -25.49 -26.62 -8.78
CA ALA A 74 -25.93 -26.33 -10.14
C ALA A 74 -25.81 -24.83 -10.45
N ARG A 75 -26.93 -24.14 -10.74
CA ARG A 75 -26.98 -22.70 -11.03
C ARG A 75 -27.29 -21.83 -9.80
N THR A 76 -27.39 -22.41 -8.61
CA THR A 76 -27.73 -21.69 -7.40
C THR A 76 -26.50 -21.52 -6.52
N VAL A 77 -26.28 -20.29 -6.07
CA VAL A 77 -25.26 -19.92 -5.08
C VAL A 77 -25.96 -19.56 -3.79
N THR A 78 -25.72 -20.36 -2.75
CA THR A 78 -26.25 -20.15 -1.42
C THR A 78 -25.18 -19.52 -0.55
N VAL A 79 -25.45 -18.30 -0.07
CA VAL A 79 -24.57 -17.55 0.83
C VAL A 79 -25.23 -17.50 2.19
N THR A 80 -24.60 -18.06 3.22
CA THR A 80 -25.12 -17.99 4.58
C THR A 80 -24.17 -17.17 5.45
N VAL A 81 -24.69 -16.15 6.14
CA VAL A 81 -23.88 -15.20 6.94
C VAL A 81 -24.65 -14.72 8.17
N ARG A 82 -23.92 -14.46 9.26
CA ARG A 82 -24.47 -13.79 10.44
C ARG A 82 -24.43 -12.28 10.19
N LEU A 83 -25.59 -11.62 10.13
CA LEU A 83 -25.64 -10.16 10.10
C LEU A 83 -25.90 -9.60 11.50
N SER A 84 -25.40 -8.39 11.75
CA SER A 84 -25.48 -7.67 13.02
C SER A 84 -25.42 -6.17 12.74
N ALA A 85 -26.12 -5.41 13.56
CA ALA A 85 -26.15 -3.97 13.60
C ALA A 85 -26.08 -3.52 15.07
N PHE A 86 -25.40 -2.40 15.30
CA PHE A 86 -25.22 -1.81 16.61
C PHE A 86 -25.50 -0.33 16.52
N VAL A 87 -26.35 0.17 17.42
CA VAL A 87 -26.73 1.57 17.53
C VAL A 87 -26.43 2.04 18.93
N GLY A 88 -25.59 3.06 19.04
CA GLY A 88 -25.24 3.69 20.31
C GLY A 88 -23.78 4.14 20.37
N ALA A 89 -23.47 4.99 21.34
CA ALA A 89 -22.12 5.41 21.66
C ALA A 89 -22.03 5.72 23.17
N GLY A 90 -21.19 4.97 23.90
CA GLY A 90 -20.91 5.22 25.32
C GLY A 90 -22.13 5.27 26.24
N PHE A 91 -22.02 6.05 27.33
CA PHE A 91 -22.87 6.11 28.53
C PHE A 91 -24.39 6.41 28.33
N VAL A 92 -24.89 6.52 27.09
CA VAL A 92 -26.27 6.96 26.76
C VAL A 92 -27.20 5.77 26.41
N GLY A 93 -26.67 4.55 26.43
CA GLY A 93 -27.37 3.32 26.09
C GLY A 93 -26.99 2.81 24.69
N SER A 94 -27.16 1.50 24.49
CA SER A 94 -26.88 0.83 23.22
C SER A 94 -27.99 -0.16 22.88
N GLY A 95 -28.19 -0.38 21.60
CA GLY A 95 -29.01 -1.45 21.06
C GLY A 95 -28.20 -2.27 20.06
N ASP A 96 -28.27 -3.58 20.19
CA ASP A 96 -27.71 -4.53 19.26
C ASP A 96 -28.83 -5.40 18.66
N ALA A 97 -28.67 -5.74 17.40
CA ALA A 97 -29.51 -6.72 16.73
C ALA A 97 -28.63 -7.58 15.86
N ASP A 98 -28.81 -8.90 15.91
CA ASP A 98 -28.13 -9.83 15.03
C ASP A 98 -29.06 -10.98 14.60
N GLY A 99 -28.71 -11.60 13.47
CA GLY A 99 -29.49 -12.68 12.87
C GLY A 99 -28.64 -13.49 11.89
N CYS A 100 -29.02 -14.74 11.67
CA CYS A 100 -28.37 -15.61 10.68
C CYS A 100 -29.22 -15.63 9.41
N TYR A 101 -28.65 -15.22 8.28
CA TYR A 101 -29.39 -15.09 7.03
C TYR A 101 -28.80 -16.00 5.95
N ARG A 102 -29.68 -16.60 5.16
CA ARG A 102 -29.35 -17.35 3.95
C ARG A 102 -29.88 -16.60 2.74
N PHE A 103 -28.98 -16.29 1.83
CA PHE A 103 -29.26 -15.72 0.51
C PHE A 103 -29.12 -16.83 -0.53
N GLU A 104 -30.14 -17.02 -1.36
CA GLU A 104 -30.08 -17.94 -2.50
C GLU A 104 -30.10 -17.09 -3.77
N ALA A 105 -28.96 -17.01 -4.42
CA ALA A 105 -28.76 -16.29 -5.67
C ALA A 105 -28.79 -17.28 -6.84
N VAL A 106 -29.55 -16.95 -7.88
CA VAL A 106 -29.49 -17.62 -9.18
C VAL A 106 -28.91 -16.61 -10.18
N PRO A 107 -27.61 -16.69 -10.50
CA PRO A 107 -26.99 -15.81 -11.47
C PRO A 107 -27.61 -15.98 -12.86
N SER A 108 -27.90 -14.86 -13.50
CA SER A 108 -28.50 -14.82 -14.82
C SER A 108 -28.22 -13.47 -15.46
N ALA A 109 -27.83 -13.48 -16.72
CA ALA A 109 -27.57 -12.25 -17.48
C ALA A 109 -28.85 -11.39 -17.54
N GLY A 110 -28.82 -10.23 -16.90
CA GLY A 110 -29.89 -9.22 -16.93
C GLY A 110 -31.12 -9.48 -16.06
N SER A 111 -31.29 -10.67 -15.46
CA SER A 111 -32.40 -10.94 -14.51
C SER A 111 -31.99 -11.92 -13.41
N PRO A 112 -31.00 -11.58 -12.57
CA PRO A 112 -30.62 -12.39 -11.43
C PRO A 112 -31.73 -12.38 -10.38
N SER A 113 -31.96 -13.53 -9.74
CA SER A 113 -32.88 -13.61 -8.61
C SER A 113 -32.13 -13.88 -7.32
N VAL A 114 -32.34 -13.06 -6.30
CA VAL A 114 -31.83 -13.30 -4.94
C VAL A 114 -32.99 -13.34 -3.97
N SER A 115 -33.20 -14.50 -3.35
CA SER A 115 -34.11 -14.66 -2.22
C SER A 115 -33.31 -14.62 -0.92
N VAL A 116 -33.96 -14.16 0.16
CA VAL A 116 -33.34 -14.11 1.49
C VAL A 116 -34.32 -14.67 2.51
N ARG A 117 -33.79 -15.45 3.45
CA ARG A 117 -34.52 -15.89 4.63
C ARG A 117 -33.62 -15.90 5.86
N GLU A 118 -34.20 -15.59 7.00
CA GLU A 118 -33.57 -15.84 8.28
C GLU A 118 -33.56 -17.36 8.56
N VAL A 119 -32.47 -17.86 9.13
CA VAL A 119 -32.28 -19.27 9.47
C VAL A 119 -31.85 -19.38 10.93
N PRO A 120 -32.01 -20.55 11.59
CA PRO A 120 -31.64 -20.72 12.98
C PRO A 120 -30.19 -20.30 13.24
N ALA A 121 -29.93 -19.59 14.34
CA ALA A 121 -28.60 -19.04 14.68
C ALA A 121 -27.48 -20.09 14.61
N ARG A 122 -27.76 -21.33 15.03
CA ARG A 122 -26.83 -22.48 14.93
C ARG A 122 -26.24 -22.69 13.54
N SER A 123 -26.99 -22.35 12.50
CA SER A 123 -26.51 -22.43 11.12
C SER A 123 -25.27 -21.56 10.90
N CYS A 124 -25.12 -20.49 11.70
CA CYS A 124 -23.99 -19.58 11.73
C CYS A 124 -22.96 -19.84 12.85
N LEU A 125 -23.24 -20.71 13.83
CA LEU A 125 -22.40 -20.90 15.03
C LEU A 125 -21.23 -21.87 14.81
N ASP A 126 -21.38 -22.90 13.96
CA ASP A 126 -20.31 -23.87 13.65
C ASP A 126 -19.27 -23.33 12.65
N ARG A 127 -19.21 -22.02 12.47
CA ARG A 127 -18.39 -21.40 11.44
C ARG A 127 -17.06 -20.96 12.03
N SER A 128 -16.00 -21.51 11.44
CA SER A 128 -14.66 -21.00 11.67
C SER A 128 -14.65 -19.47 11.50
N PRO A 129 -14.02 -18.71 12.40
CA PRO A 129 -13.86 -17.26 12.24
C PRO A 129 -12.98 -16.90 11.02
N TRP A 130 -12.40 -17.90 10.36
CA TRP A 130 -11.36 -17.76 9.35
C TRP A 130 -11.91 -17.95 7.93
N PRO A 131 -11.54 -17.10 6.95
CA PRO A 131 -11.89 -17.30 5.54
C PRO A 131 -11.19 -18.54 5.03
N TYR A 132 -11.92 -19.55 4.58
CA TYR A 132 -11.32 -20.71 3.90
C TYR A 132 -11.43 -20.56 2.38
N ARG A 133 -10.82 -19.51 1.81
CA ARG A 133 -10.57 -19.47 0.36
C ARG A 133 -9.08 -19.53 0.13
N LYS A 134 -8.66 -20.53 -0.63
CA LYS A 134 -7.24 -20.67 -0.97
C LYS A 134 -6.81 -19.45 -1.79
N PRO A 135 -5.61 -18.89 -1.58
CA PRO A 135 -5.12 -17.77 -2.37
C PRO A 135 -5.22 -18.00 -3.90
N THR A 136 -5.07 -19.25 -4.35
CA THR A 136 -5.26 -19.65 -5.75
C THR A 136 -6.67 -19.37 -6.26
N GLU A 137 -7.71 -19.67 -5.46
CA GLU A 137 -9.11 -19.42 -5.85
C GLU A 137 -9.41 -17.92 -5.92
N VAL A 138 -8.82 -17.14 -5.00
CA VAL A 138 -8.91 -15.68 -5.04
C VAL A 138 -8.20 -15.13 -6.28
N ALA A 139 -7.04 -15.68 -6.65
CA ALA A 139 -6.32 -15.27 -7.86
C ALA A 139 -7.11 -15.56 -9.14
N ASP A 140 -7.81 -16.70 -9.22
CA ASP A 140 -8.67 -17.05 -10.35
C ASP A 140 -9.84 -16.05 -10.50
N ASP A 141 -10.52 -15.73 -9.39
CA ASP A 141 -11.56 -14.69 -9.36
C ASP A 141 -11.01 -13.32 -9.82
N VAL A 142 -9.82 -12.94 -9.34
CA VAL A 142 -9.16 -11.69 -9.74
C VAL A 142 -8.90 -11.67 -11.24
N ILE A 143 -8.44 -12.77 -11.83
CA ILE A 143 -8.23 -12.85 -13.29
C ILE A 143 -9.54 -12.58 -14.03
N VAL A 144 -10.65 -13.19 -13.61
CA VAL A 144 -11.95 -13.01 -14.26
C VAL A 144 -12.41 -11.55 -14.17
N GLU A 145 -12.34 -10.95 -12.98
CA GLU A 145 -12.75 -9.57 -12.77
C GLU A 145 -11.87 -8.57 -13.55
N LEU A 146 -10.56 -8.80 -13.61
CA LEU A 146 -9.65 -7.95 -14.37
C LEU A 146 -9.90 -8.07 -15.87
N ARG A 147 -10.20 -9.25 -16.41
CA ARG A 147 -10.61 -9.38 -17.83
C ARG A 147 -11.86 -8.57 -18.12
N ALA A 148 -12.86 -8.65 -17.25
CA ALA A 148 -14.08 -7.87 -17.39
C ALA A 148 -13.80 -6.35 -17.28
N ALA A 149 -12.88 -5.94 -16.41
CA ALA A 149 -12.45 -4.55 -16.30
C ALA A 149 -11.71 -4.06 -17.54
N VAL A 150 -10.81 -4.87 -18.12
CA VAL A 150 -10.13 -4.58 -19.39
C VAL A 150 -11.13 -4.42 -20.52
N ALA A 151 -12.13 -5.30 -20.61
CA ALA A 151 -13.16 -5.22 -21.65
C ALA A 151 -13.98 -3.92 -21.57
N ARG A 152 -14.12 -3.31 -20.38
CA ARG A 152 -14.89 -2.07 -20.18
C ARG A 152 -14.05 -0.80 -20.30
N GLY A 153 -12.81 -0.80 -19.84
CA GLY A 153 -11.99 0.41 -19.69
C GLY A 153 -10.52 0.23 -20.01
N GLY A 154 -10.16 -0.83 -20.74
CA GLY A 154 -8.78 -1.15 -21.06
C GLY A 154 -7.92 -1.43 -19.82
N VAL A 155 -6.60 -1.33 -19.99
CA VAL A 155 -5.63 -1.61 -18.92
C VAL A 155 -5.80 -0.68 -17.72
N GLU A 156 -6.19 0.58 -17.94
CA GLU A 156 -6.50 1.53 -16.86
C GLU A 156 -7.72 1.11 -16.03
N GLY A 157 -8.75 0.57 -16.69
CA GLY A 157 -9.92 0.00 -16.01
C GLY A 157 -9.55 -1.16 -15.09
N ALA A 158 -8.56 -1.97 -15.46
CA ALA A 158 -8.04 -3.02 -14.59
C ALA A 158 -7.29 -2.48 -13.37
N GLY A 159 -6.57 -1.36 -13.50
CA GLY A 159 -5.87 -0.71 -12.40
C GLY A 159 -6.80 -0.15 -11.31
N THR A 160 -8.04 0.20 -11.70
CA THR A 160 -9.06 0.76 -10.79
C THR A 160 -10.18 -0.22 -10.44
N ALA A 161 -10.03 -1.50 -10.81
CA ALA A 161 -11.04 -2.53 -10.61
C ALA A 161 -11.41 -2.71 -9.12
N GLN A 162 -12.70 -2.95 -8.85
CA GLN A 162 -13.21 -3.13 -7.48
C GLN A 162 -12.62 -4.37 -6.80
N VAL A 163 -12.09 -5.34 -7.57
CA VAL A 163 -11.46 -6.53 -7.02
C VAL A 163 -10.34 -6.21 -6.05
N TRP A 164 -9.60 -5.13 -6.28
CA TRP A 164 -8.52 -4.69 -5.40
C TRP A 164 -8.98 -4.24 -4.01
N LYS A 165 -10.28 -4.00 -3.83
CA LYS A 165 -10.89 -3.64 -2.55
C LYS A 165 -11.48 -4.85 -1.81
N THR A 166 -11.31 -6.05 -2.36
CA THR A 166 -11.79 -7.28 -1.71
C THR A 166 -10.98 -7.55 -0.46
N SER A 167 -11.66 -7.89 0.64
CA SER A 167 -11.00 -8.29 1.88
C SER A 167 -10.04 -9.45 1.64
N GLY A 168 -8.87 -9.41 2.27
CA GLY A 168 -7.80 -10.39 2.05
C GLY A 168 -6.88 -10.10 0.85
N ILE A 169 -7.21 -9.13 -0.01
CA ILE A 169 -6.32 -8.67 -1.08
C ILE A 169 -5.59 -7.41 -0.61
N ARG A 170 -4.26 -7.41 -0.69
CA ARG A 170 -3.43 -6.25 -0.37
C ARG A 170 -2.43 -6.00 -1.49
N ILE A 171 -2.62 -4.90 -2.21
CA ILE A 171 -1.65 -4.45 -3.21
C ILE A 171 -0.36 -4.05 -2.48
N GLN A 172 0.75 -4.69 -2.86
CA GLN A 172 2.09 -4.31 -2.44
C GLN A 172 2.65 -3.23 -3.35
N ASP A 173 2.44 -3.38 -4.65
CA ASP A 173 2.97 -2.47 -5.66
C ASP A 173 2.25 -2.62 -6.99
N THR A 174 2.36 -1.60 -7.85
CA THR A 174 1.79 -1.61 -9.18
C THR A 174 2.67 -0.82 -10.14
N GLU A 175 2.95 -1.40 -11.29
CA GLU A 175 3.71 -0.77 -12.36
C GLU A 175 2.88 -0.80 -13.64
N THR A 176 2.80 0.33 -14.33
CA THR A 176 2.22 0.43 -15.67
C THR A 176 3.30 0.87 -16.64
N ALA A 177 3.69 -0.02 -17.55
CA ALA A 177 4.71 0.26 -18.54
C ALA A 177 4.33 -0.35 -19.90
N SER A 178 4.49 0.43 -20.97
CA SER A 178 4.28 -0.04 -22.36
C SER A 178 2.92 -0.72 -22.60
N GLY A 179 1.83 -0.15 -22.06
CA GLY A 179 0.48 -0.72 -22.22
C GLY A 179 0.25 -2.03 -21.45
N ARG A 180 1.10 -2.34 -20.46
CA ARG A 180 0.95 -3.47 -19.55
C ARG A 180 0.89 -2.98 -18.12
N LEU A 181 -0.10 -3.44 -17.38
CA LEU A 181 -0.22 -3.27 -15.94
C LEU A 181 0.31 -4.54 -15.25
N THR A 182 1.21 -4.37 -14.29
CA THR A 182 1.70 -5.44 -13.43
C THR A 182 1.41 -5.07 -11.98
N THR A 183 0.60 -5.87 -11.30
CA THR A 183 0.25 -5.66 -9.90
C THR A 183 0.83 -6.79 -9.06
N LEU A 184 1.61 -6.43 -8.03
CA LEU A 184 2.09 -7.35 -7.01
C LEU A 184 1.13 -7.25 -5.82
N ALA A 185 0.50 -8.36 -5.45
CA ALA A 185 -0.47 -8.38 -4.36
C ALA A 185 -0.28 -9.58 -3.45
N TRP A 186 -0.47 -9.34 -2.16
CA TRP A 186 -0.62 -10.39 -1.16
C TRP A 186 -2.08 -10.83 -1.12
N LEU A 187 -2.30 -12.13 -1.24
CA LEU A 187 -3.59 -12.76 -1.06
C LEU A 187 -3.58 -13.53 0.26
N ASP A 188 -4.47 -13.14 1.16
CA ASP A 188 -4.64 -13.80 2.46
C ASP A 188 -5.60 -14.99 2.31
N GLY A 189 -5.11 -16.18 2.65
CA GLY A 189 -5.87 -17.42 2.61
C GLY A 189 -6.67 -17.72 3.87
N GLY A 190 -6.66 -16.81 4.85
CA GLY A 190 -7.36 -16.98 6.12
C GLY A 190 -6.85 -18.12 6.98
N THR A 191 -5.81 -17.85 7.77
CA THR A 191 -5.57 -18.46 9.10
C THR A 191 -5.88 -19.96 9.24
N GLY A 192 -5.17 -20.73 8.42
CA GLY A 192 -4.45 -21.93 8.83
C GLY A 192 -2.94 -21.69 8.62
N PRO A 193 -2.09 -22.73 8.56
CA PRO A 193 -0.67 -22.58 8.16
C PRO A 193 -0.50 -22.06 6.72
N GLY A 194 -1.60 -21.83 5.98
CA GLY A 194 -1.63 -21.08 4.73
C GLY A 194 -1.37 -19.61 4.99
N GLY A 195 -0.09 -19.25 4.97
CA GLY A 195 0.38 -17.87 5.00
C GLY A 195 -0.13 -17.04 3.82
N LYS A 196 0.22 -15.76 3.82
CA LYS A 196 -0.06 -14.86 2.69
C LYS A 196 0.75 -15.32 1.50
N ASP A 197 0.09 -15.52 0.37
CA ASP A 197 0.77 -15.84 -0.87
C ASP A 197 0.94 -14.57 -1.70
N CYS A 198 2.14 -14.42 -2.26
CA CYS A 198 2.43 -13.34 -3.19
C CYS A 198 1.99 -13.74 -4.59
N TYR A 199 1.24 -12.87 -5.26
CA TYR A 199 0.86 -13.04 -6.66
C TYR A 199 1.29 -11.83 -7.49
N GLU A 200 1.73 -12.13 -8.72
CA GLU A 200 1.91 -11.15 -9.78
C GLU A 200 0.76 -11.30 -10.78
N PHE A 201 -0.03 -10.24 -10.91
CA PHE A 201 -1.07 -10.12 -11.92
C PHE A 201 -0.51 -9.28 -13.06
N ARG A 202 -0.46 -9.87 -14.26
CA ARG A 202 -0.09 -9.15 -15.49
C ARG A 202 -1.33 -8.97 -16.34
N VAL A 203 -1.57 -7.73 -16.73
CA VAL A 203 -2.71 -7.32 -17.52
C VAL A 203 -2.21 -6.58 -18.75
N THR A 204 -2.68 -7.03 -19.91
CA THR A 204 -2.56 -6.33 -21.19
C THR A 204 -3.95 -6.17 -21.79
N THR A 205 -4.07 -5.46 -22.90
CA THR A 205 -5.32 -5.36 -23.66
C THR A 205 -5.92 -6.72 -24.04
N PHE A 206 -5.08 -7.76 -24.20
CA PHE A 206 -5.49 -9.06 -24.73
C PHE A 206 -5.35 -10.22 -23.74
N SER A 207 -4.68 -10.01 -22.61
CA SER A 207 -4.38 -11.10 -21.68
C SER A 207 -4.37 -10.64 -20.23
N VAL A 208 -4.86 -11.53 -19.36
CA VAL A 208 -4.77 -11.41 -17.91
C VAL A 208 -4.27 -12.73 -17.37
N THR A 209 -3.15 -12.68 -16.65
CA THR A 209 -2.49 -13.85 -16.05
C THR A 209 -2.14 -13.55 -14.60
N ALA A 210 -2.22 -14.57 -13.74
CA ALA A 210 -1.68 -14.53 -12.40
C ALA A 210 -0.54 -15.54 -12.27
N LYS A 211 0.49 -15.18 -11.51
CA LYS A 211 1.60 -16.08 -11.17
C LYS A 211 1.88 -15.96 -9.67
N GLN A 212 1.83 -17.09 -8.96
CA GLN A 212 2.31 -17.14 -7.59
C GLN A 212 3.83 -16.94 -7.56
N LEU A 213 4.30 -16.06 -6.69
CA LEU A 213 5.71 -15.78 -6.46
C LEU A 213 6.14 -16.32 -5.10
N LYS A 214 7.46 -16.45 -4.92
CA LYS A 214 8.03 -16.56 -3.57
C LYS A 214 7.71 -15.28 -2.77
N PRO A 215 7.66 -15.32 -1.43
CA PRO A 215 7.36 -14.15 -0.61
C PRO A 215 8.17 -12.90 -0.96
N ASP A 216 9.47 -13.03 -1.16
CA ASP A 216 10.35 -11.92 -1.54
C ASP A 216 10.03 -11.31 -2.90
N GLY A 217 9.30 -12.02 -3.77
CA GLY A 217 8.88 -11.55 -5.08
C GLY A 217 7.96 -10.33 -5.02
N CYS A 218 7.17 -10.18 -3.95
CA CYS A 218 6.24 -9.05 -3.80
C CYS A 218 6.95 -7.70 -3.61
N TYR A 219 8.19 -7.72 -3.11
CA TYR A 219 9.00 -6.51 -2.92
C TYR A 219 9.94 -6.23 -4.10
N ARG A 220 9.78 -6.93 -5.24
CA ARG A 220 10.69 -6.78 -6.38
C ARG A 220 10.75 -5.33 -6.87
N PHE A 221 9.60 -4.72 -7.14
CA PHE A 221 9.54 -3.34 -7.66
C PHE A 221 10.11 -2.33 -6.69
N GLN A 222 9.86 -2.51 -5.38
CA GLN A 222 10.51 -1.70 -4.35
C GLN A 222 12.04 -1.83 -4.41
N ARG A 223 12.58 -3.05 -4.46
CA ARG A 223 14.04 -3.27 -4.59
C ARG A 223 14.62 -2.67 -5.85
N GLU A 224 13.92 -2.78 -6.99
CA GLU A 224 14.37 -2.21 -8.25
C GLU A 224 14.42 -0.68 -8.18
N ARG A 225 13.41 -0.03 -7.59
CA ARG A 225 13.43 1.42 -7.35
C ARG A 225 14.49 1.84 -6.35
N ASP A 226 14.66 1.09 -5.26
CA ASP A 226 15.69 1.37 -4.25
C ASP A 226 17.09 1.24 -4.85
N ALA A 227 17.32 0.23 -5.71
CA ALA A 227 18.57 0.06 -6.44
C ALA A 227 18.81 1.17 -7.46
N GLN A 228 17.78 1.58 -8.22
CA GLN A 228 17.87 2.72 -9.13
C GLN A 228 18.16 4.02 -8.39
N ALA A 229 17.48 4.29 -7.27
CA ALA A 229 17.73 5.44 -6.42
C ALA A 229 19.13 5.39 -5.77
N GLY A 230 19.64 4.19 -5.45
CA GLY A 230 21.01 3.99 -5.00
C GLY A 230 22.03 4.33 -6.10
N ASN A 231 21.80 3.84 -7.32
CA ASN A 231 22.67 4.13 -8.47
C ASN A 231 22.64 5.61 -8.87
N ALA A 232 21.47 6.26 -8.82
CA ALA A 232 21.34 7.69 -9.09
C ALA A 232 22.11 8.52 -8.05
N ARG A 233 21.94 8.21 -6.75
CA ARG A 233 22.72 8.87 -5.68
C ARG A 233 24.22 8.66 -5.84
N ARG A 234 24.64 7.46 -6.24
CA ARG A 234 26.05 7.16 -6.57
C ARG A 234 26.55 8.02 -7.73
N ALA A 235 25.79 8.11 -8.82
CA ALA A 235 26.17 8.92 -9.98
C ALA A 235 26.28 10.42 -9.63
N GLU A 236 25.38 10.94 -8.80
CA GLU A 236 25.46 12.32 -8.28
C GLU A 236 26.73 12.55 -7.44
N LEU A 237 27.09 11.60 -6.56
CA LEU A 237 28.31 11.67 -5.76
C LEU A 237 29.58 11.59 -6.64
N GLU A 238 29.59 10.72 -7.65
CA GLU A 238 30.70 10.60 -8.61
C GLU A 238 30.84 11.86 -9.48
N ALA A 239 29.73 12.46 -9.93
CA ALA A 239 29.73 13.72 -10.67
C ALA A 239 30.20 14.90 -9.80
N GLY A 240 29.74 14.98 -8.54
CA GLY A 240 30.20 15.97 -7.58
C GLY A 240 31.71 15.87 -7.34
N ALA A 241 32.23 14.66 -7.20
CA ALA A 241 33.65 14.45 -7.02
C ALA A 241 34.47 14.76 -8.29
N GLU A 242 33.92 14.54 -9.49
CA GLU A 242 34.61 14.86 -10.76
C GLU A 242 34.72 16.37 -10.97
N LYS A 243 33.71 17.12 -10.53
CA LYS A 243 33.74 18.59 -10.53
C LYS A 243 34.88 19.13 -9.68
N ILE A 244 35.12 18.55 -8.50
CA ILE A 244 36.24 18.91 -7.62
C ILE A 244 37.59 18.62 -8.29
N GLU A 245 37.72 17.43 -8.88
CA GLU A 245 38.93 17.01 -9.58
C GLU A 245 39.29 18.04 -10.67
N ARG A 246 38.32 18.41 -11.53
CA ARG A 246 38.51 19.44 -12.55
C ARG A 246 38.85 20.82 -11.96
N GLN A 247 38.19 21.24 -10.88
CA GLN A 247 38.49 22.52 -10.22
C GLN A 247 39.91 22.55 -9.63
N MET A 248 40.41 21.41 -9.12
CA MET A 248 41.79 21.28 -8.65
C MET A 248 42.79 21.27 -9.80
N GLU A 249 42.46 20.63 -10.93
CA GLU A 249 43.26 20.69 -12.16
C GLU A 249 43.38 22.13 -12.68
N ASP A 250 42.26 22.85 -12.78
CA ASP A 250 42.23 24.25 -13.23
C ASP A 250 43.06 25.15 -12.30
N ALA A 251 42.92 25.00 -10.98
CA ALA A 251 43.69 25.77 -9.99
C ALA A 251 45.20 25.44 -10.03
N MET A 252 45.55 24.20 -10.37
CA MET A 252 46.94 23.77 -10.54
C MET A 252 47.56 24.35 -11.82
N ALA A 253 46.83 24.28 -12.94
CA ALA A 253 47.25 24.87 -14.22
C ALA A 253 47.45 26.39 -14.13
N ASP A 254 46.63 27.07 -13.33
CA ASP A 254 46.76 28.50 -13.06
C ASP A 254 47.94 28.85 -12.13
N GLY A 255 48.61 27.85 -11.54
CA GLY A 255 49.72 28.02 -10.60
C GLY A 255 49.29 28.52 -9.22
N ARG A 256 48.00 28.39 -8.90
CA ARG A 256 47.39 29.06 -7.75
C ARG A 256 46.84 28.12 -6.67
N LEU A 257 47.18 26.83 -6.71
CA LEU A 257 46.79 25.79 -5.73
C LEU A 257 47.32 26.07 -4.30
N THR A 258 46.88 27.17 -3.70
CA THR A 258 47.14 27.66 -2.34
C THR A 258 46.07 27.11 -1.39
N ASP A 259 46.23 27.23 -0.07
CA ASP A 259 45.24 26.68 0.87
C ASP A 259 43.88 27.38 0.73
N ALA A 260 43.89 28.66 0.40
CA ALA A 260 42.69 29.43 0.11
C ALA A 260 42.00 28.95 -1.16
N GLU A 261 42.76 28.66 -2.23
CA GLU A 261 42.19 28.17 -3.47
C GLU A 261 41.81 26.70 -3.44
N MET A 262 42.48 25.89 -2.64
CA MET A 262 42.05 24.53 -2.37
C MET A 262 40.78 24.54 -1.54
N GLN A 263 40.66 25.42 -0.53
CA GLN A 263 39.38 25.67 0.12
C GLN A 263 38.32 26.18 -0.86
N LEU A 264 38.66 26.99 -1.87
CA LEU A 264 37.71 27.48 -2.88
C LEU A 264 37.28 26.40 -3.88
N ALA A 265 38.23 25.59 -4.37
CA ALA A 265 38.00 24.44 -5.25
C ALA A 265 37.22 23.33 -4.54
N LEU A 266 37.30 23.28 -3.21
CA LEU A 266 36.56 22.35 -2.36
C LEU A 266 35.31 22.99 -1.74
N ALA A 267 35.16 24.32 -1.79
CA ALA A 267 33.97 25.03 -1.33
C ALA A 267 32.98 25.14 -2.47
N LEU A 268 32.14 24.12 -2.61
CA LEU A 268 30.96 24.21 -3.46
C LEU A 268 29.84 24.97 -2.72
N PRO A 269 29.04 25.79 -3.42
CA PRO A 269 27.95 26.54 -2.79
C PRO A 269 26.95 25.60 -2.09
N LYS A 270 26.59 25.94 -0.85
CA LYS A 270 25.52 25.25 -0.12
C LYS A 270 24.15 25.70 -0.65
N PRO A 271 23.18 24.79 -0.85
CA PRO A 271 21.82 25.18 -1.16
C PRO A 271 21.16 25.83 0.06
N ASP A 272 20.65 27.03 -0.13
CA ASP A 272 19.71 27.65 0.79
C ASP A 272 18.44 26.80 0.78
N GLY A 273 17.99 26.32 1.94
CA GLY A 273 16.87 25.37 2.08
C GLY A 273 15.48 25.86 1.66
N MET A 274 15.37 26.82 0.74
CA MET A 274 14.11 27.33 0.20
C MET A 274 14.08 27.33 -1.34
N GLY A 275 13.65 26.21 -1.91
CA GLY A 275 12.69 26.17 -3.04
C GLY A 275 13.02 26.93 -4.33
N GLY A 276 14.29 27.14 -4.66
CA GLY A 276 14.73 27.62 -5.96
C GLY A 276 15.48 26.53 -6.71
N GLU A 277 15.07 26.26 -7.94
CA GLU A 277 15.73 25.33 -8.85
C GLU A 277 17.15 25.87 -9.18
N THR A 278 18.19 25.28 -8.58
CA THR A 278 19.59 25.46 -8.98
C THR A 278 20.35 24.13 -9.01
N ILE A 279 21.21 24.02 -10.02
CA ILE A 279 21.88 22.83 -10.54
C ILE A 279 23.18 22.53 -9.76
N ASP A 280 23.37 21.24 -9.45
CA ASP A 280 24.57 20.43 -9.21
C ASP A 280 25.58 20.70 -8.06
N ALA A 281 25.38 19.85 -7.04
CA ALA A 281 26.32 19.04 -6.23
C ALA A 281 27.32 19.71 -5.26
N SER A 282 27.41 19.08 -4.08
CA SER A 282 27.88 19.59 -2.80
C SER A 282 29.09 18.82 -2.25
N VAL A 283 30.19 19.54 -2.00
CA VAL A 283 31.14 19.20 -0.93
C VAL A 283 30.63 19.90 0.32
N ASP A 284 30.31 19.14 1.36
CA ASP A 284 29.87 19.74 2.62
C ASP A 284 31.08 20.15 3.47
N ARG A 285 32.20 19.41 3.39
CA ARG A 285 33.35 19.61 4.29
C ARG A 285 34.66 19.01 3.76
N LEU A 286 35.73 19.80 3.80
CA LEU A 286 37.12 19.35 3.72
C LEU A 286 37.57 18.80 5.08
N GLU A 287 38.11 17.60 5.09
CA GLU A 287 38.42 16.85 6.33
C GLU A 287 39.92 16.91 6.65
N SER A 288 40.78 16.76 5.65
CA SER A 288 42.21 16.96 5.80
C SER A 288 42.87 17.45 4.51
N VAL A 289 44.00 18.13 4.67
CA VAL A 289 44.90 18.51 3.58
C VAL A 289 46.31 18.25 4.02
N GLU A 290 47.06 17.52 3.21
CA GLU A 290 48.49 17.29 3.37
C GLU A 290 49.22 17.83 2.14
N ARG A 291 50.34 18.54 2.37
CA ARG A 291 51.15 19.10 1.31
C ARG A 291 52.58 18.59 1.38
N SER A 292 53.10 18.24 0.22
CA SER A 292 54.50 18.00 -0.03
C SER A 292 54.97 18.88 -1.21
N PRO A 293 56.28 19.00 -1.46
CA PRO A 293 56.81 19.75 -2.60
C PRO A 293 56.36 19.20 -3.97
N THR A 294 55.84 17.97 -4.03
CA THR A 294 55.51 17.26 -5.27
C THR A 294 54.04 16.84 -5.36
N GLU A 295 53.31 16.89 -4.25
CA GLU A 295 51.96 16.35 -4.16
C GLU A 295 51.15 17.10 -3.11
N VAL A 296 49.88 17.35 -3.41
CA VAL A 296 48.89 17.84 -2.46
C VAL A 296 47.78 16.82 -2.36
N THR A 297 47.55 16.30 -1.15
CA THR A 297 46.50 15.32 -0.86
C THR A 297 45.39 16.01 -0.07
N ALA A 298 44.16 15.93 -0.54
CA ALA A 298 42.99 16.47 0.13
C ALA A 298 41.94 15.38 0.33
N VAL A 299 41.43 15.21 1.54
CA VAL A 299 40.28 14.36 1.80
C VAL A 299 39.04 15.21 1.98
N ALA A 300 38.05 14.98 1.12
CA ALA A 300 36.81 15.73 1.12
C ALA A 300 35.60 14.81 1.24
N ARG A 301 34.58 15.33 1.93
CA ARG A 301 33.27 14.73 2.04
C ARG A 301 32.35 15.28 0.95
N VAL A 302 31.86 14.39 0.09
CA VAL A 302 30.85 14.70 -0.94
C VAL A 302 29.51 14.17 -0.46
N GLU A 303 28.50 15.03 -0.44
CA GLU A 303 27.18 14.72 0.13
C GLU A 303 26.06 15.06 -0.86
N THR A 304 25.05 14.20 -0.89
CA THR A 304 23.77 14.40 -1.59
C THR A 304 22.63 14.23 -0.60
N VAL A 305 21.38 14.45 -1.04
CA VAL A 305 20.20 14.23 -0.21
C VAL A 305 20.10 12.75 0.16
N GLY A 306 20.57 12.41 1.36
CA GLY A 306 20.47 11.06 1.94
C GLY A 306 21.62 10.10 1.60
N ALA A 307 22.78 10.60 1.13
CA ALA A 307 24.01 9.81 1.02
C ALA A 307 25.26 10.69 1.16
N MET A 308 26.33 10.12 1.72
CA MET A 308 27.59 10.83 1.98
C MET A 308 28.76 9.89 1.76
N TRP A 309 29.72 10.30 0.91
CA TRP A 309 30.95 9.56 0.58
C TRP A 309 32.20 10.41 0.80
N CYS A 310 33.32 9.72 0.99
CA CYS A 310 34.62 10.32 1.24
C CYS A 310 35.55 10.02 0.07
N TYR A 311 36.24 11.05 -0.40
CA TYR A 311 37.17 10.95 -1.51
C TYR A 311 38.51 11.57 -1.11
N GLU A 312 39.58 10.91 -1.52
CA GLU A 312 40.93 11.44 -1.50
C GLU A 312 41.28 11.96 -2.90
N PHE A 313 41.71 13.22 -2.97
CA PHE A 313 42.19 13.88 -4.17
C PHE A 313 43.69 14.08 -4.04
N ARG A 314 44.47 13.62 -5.02
CA ARG A 314 45.92 13.81 -5.07
C ARG A 314 46.28 14.62 -6.28
N ALA A 315 46.72 15.85 -6.05
CA ALA A 315 47.26 16.75 -7.06
C ALA A 315 48.76 16.55 -7.18
N HIS A 316 49.22 16.00 -8.31
CA HIS A 316 50.63 15.82 -8.62
C HIS A 316 51.19 17.07 -9.32
N LEU A 317 51.87 17.91 -8.55
CA LEU A 317 52.36 19.22 -9.01
C LEU A 317 53.30 19.14 -10.23
N PRO A 318 54.22 18.16 -10.36
CA PRO A 318 55.13 18.10 -11.51
C PRO A 318 54.47 17.68 -12.83
N THR A 319 53.33 16.97 -12.76
CA THR A 319 52.65 16.41 -13.92
C THR A 319 51.31 17.09 -14.21
N GLU A 320 50.94 18.10 -13.42
CA GLU A 320 49.67 18.84 -13.53
C GLU A 320 48.45 17.92 -13.64
N ALA A 321 48.45 16.85 -12.85
CA ALA A 321 47.42 15.81 -12.88
C ALA A 321 46.79 15.64 -11.51
N VAL A 322 45.47 15.54 -11.44
CA VAL A 322 44.75 15.17 -10.22
C VAL A 322 44.28 13.73 -10.35
N THR A 323 44.40 12.96 -9.27
CA THR A 323 43.76 11.65 -9.18
C THR A 323 42.79 11.62 -8.02
N ARG A 324 41.71 10.87 -8.18
CA ARG A 324 40.64 10.73 -7.19
C ARG A 324 40.49 9.27 -6.78
N HIS A 325 40.41 9.04 -5.47
CA HIS A 325 40.19 7.72 -4.89
C HIS A 325 39.02 7.75 -3.90
N TYR A 326 38.10 6.78 -4.02
CA TYR A 326 37.00 6.61 -3.07
C TYR A 326 37.49 5.89 -1.81
N LEU A 327 37.16 6.42 -0.63
CA LEU A 327 37.57 5.86 0.66
C LEU A 327 36.43 5.04 1.29
N GLU A 328 36.54 3.72 1.22
CA GLU A 328 35.53 2.79 1.79
C GLU A 328 35.39 2.90 3.32
N GLN A 329 36.46 3.29 4.02
CA GLN A 329 36.49 3.39 5.49
C GLN A 329 36.01 4.75 6.03
N GLY A 330 35.55 5.65 5.16
CA GLY A 330 35.12 7.00 5.53
C GLY A 330 36.25 8.02 5.50
N CYS A 331 35.98 9.22 6.03
CA CYS A 331 36.86 10.39 5.92
C CYS A 331 37.92 10.47 7.04
N SER A 332 37.98 9.44 7.91
CA SER A 332 38.91 9.37 9.03
C SER A 332 40.09 8.48 8.68
N PHE A 333 41.29 9.03 8.85
CA PHE A 333 42.56 8.28 8.88
C PHE A 333 42.77 7.59 10.22
#